data_AF-A0A7Y6XLQ1-F1
#
_entry.id   AF-A0A7Y6XLQ1-F1
#
_cell.length_a   1.000
_cell.length_b   1.000
_cell.length_c   1.000
_cell.angle_alpha   90.00
_cell.angle_beta   90.00
_cell.angle_gamma   90.00
#
_symmetry.space_group_name_H-M   'P 1'
#
loop_
_entity.id
_entity.type
_entity.pdbx_description
1 polymer ?
#
loop_
_entity_poly.entity_id
_entity_poly.type
_entity_poly.pdbx_seq_one_letter_code
_entity_poly.pdbx_strand_id
1 'polypeptide(L)'
;MGEAPGEDRRGGMEGRGSGRASLLAVLAEKPSVARDIARVLGAQERGDGFLRGNGYVVTWAIGHLVGLAQPHEIRPDWKRWSRSLLPMLPGDWPLVVSEQTRSQFDVVRRVLTSPDVGGVVCATDAGREGELIFRYIYEAAGCRKPVRRLWVSSLTERAIRDGFRQLKEGREYDSLASAAMGRSRADWLVGMNLSRLYTLAHGGQGEML
;
A
#
# COMPACT_ATOMS: atom_id res chain seq x y z
N MET A 1 -23.74 -64.19 25.33
CA MET A 1 -22.44 -63.52 25.49
C MET A 1 -21.63 -63.93 24.27
N GLY A 2 -21.75 -63.21 23.15
CA GLY A 2 -20.87 -62.10 22.74
C GLY A 2 -19.94 -62.67 21.64
N GLU A 3 -19.65 -62.04 20.50
CA GLU A 3 -19.93 -60.76 19.86
C GLU A 3 -19.85 -61.01 18.32
N ALA A 4 -20.52 -60.18 17.52
CA ALA A 4 -20.49 -60.24 16.05
C ALA A 4 -19.18 -59.65 15.48
N PRO A 5 -18.68 -60.09 14.30
CA PRO A 5 -17.57 -59.44 13.63
C PRO A 5 -18.04 -58.17 12.91
N GLY A 6 -17.48 -57.03 13.28
CA GLY A 6 -17.74 -55.74 12.65
C GLY A 6 -17.09 -55.62 11.27
N GLU A 7 -17.91 -55.29 10.27
CA GLU A 7 -17.49 -54.78 8.97
C GLU A 7 -16.75 -53.45 9.14
N ASP A 8 -15.46 -53.42 8.79
CA ASP A 8 -14.70 -52.17 8.67
C ASP A 8 -14.97 -51.55 7.30
N ARG A 9 -16.01 -50.71 7.24
CA ARG A 9 -16.40 -49.96 6.04
C ARG A 9 -15.50 -48.73 5.91
N ARG A 10 -14.78 -48.71 4.79
CA ARG A 10 -14.17 -47.54 4.16
C ARG A 10 -15.08 -46.31 4.28
N GLY A 11 -14.53 -45.23 4.85
CA GLY A 11 -15.14 -43.91 4.87
C GLY A 11 -14.05 -42.85 4.81
N GLY A 12 -13.48 -42.66 3.62
CA GLY A 12 -12.57 -41.54 3.35
C GLY A 12 -13.32 -40.23 3.58
N MET A 13 -12.93 -39.50 4.62
CA MET A 13 -13.33 -38.11 4.79
C MET A 13 -12.29 -37.26 4.09
N GLU A 14 -12.34 -37.25 2.76
CA GLU A 14 -11.72 -36.20 1.96
C GLU A 14 -12.35 -34.88 2.39
N GLY A 15 -11.60 -34.12 3.19
CA GLY A 15 -11.86 -32.71 3.41
C GLY A 15 -11.84 -32.03 2.04
N ARG A 16 -13.02 -31.86 1.45
CA ARG A 16 -13.25 -31.01 0.29
C ARG A 16 -12.92 -29.58 0.72
N GLY A 17 -11.64 -29.22 0.60
CA GLY A 17 -11.22 -27.84 0.51
C GLY A 17 -11.92 -27.25 -0.71
N SER A 18 -13.06 -26.61 -0.49
CA SER A 18 -13.69 -25.73 -1.46
C SER A 18 -12.62 -24.73 -1.87
N GLY A 19 -12.07 -24.90 -3.08
CA GLY A 19 -11.14 -23.98 -3.69
C GLY A 19 -11.85 -22.65 -3.91
N ARG A 20 -11.93 -21.85 -2.84
CA ARG A 20 -12.49 -20.51 -2.89
C ARG A 20 -11.66 -19.74 -3.90
N ALA A 21 -12.27 -19.31 -5.00
CA ALA A 21 -11.59 -18.49 -6.00
C ALA A 21 -10.95 -17.30 -5.27
N SER A 22 -9.63 -17.20 -5.37
CA SER A 22 -8.86 -16.22 -4.61
C SER A 22 -9.18 -14.81 -5.11
N LEU A 23 -9.46 -13.89 -4.19
CA LEU A 23 -9.81 -12.51 -4.53
C LEU A 23 -8.57 -11.74 -4.97
N LEU A 24 -8.77 -10.76 -5.84
CA LEU A 24 -7.76 -9.75 -6.17
C LEU A 24 -8.07 -8.45 -5.43
N ALA A 25 -7.13 -7.99 -4.61
CA ALA A 25 -7.21 -6.66 -4.01
C ALA A 25 -6.73 -5.62 -5.03
N VAL A 26 -7.49 -4.56 -5.26
CA VAL A 26 -7.11 -3.45 -6.15
C VAL A 26 -6.91 -2.21 -5.30
N LEU A 27 -5.71 -1.63 -5.30
CA LEU A 27 -5.40 -0.41 -4.55
C LEU A 27 -5.27 0.78 -5.51
N ALA A 28 -6.26 1.66 -5.47
CA ALA A 28 -6.26 2.93 -6.20
C ALA A 28 -5.68 4.08 -5.36
N GLU A 29 -5.35 5.21 -5.99
CA GLU A 29 -4.78 6.38 -5.31
C GLU A 29 -5.80 7.20 -4.50
N LYS A 30 -7.07 7.20 -4.93
CA LYS A 30 -8.14 8.01 -4.32
C LYS A 30 -9.53 7.39 -4.50
N PRO A 31 -10.53 7.79 -3.68
CA PRO A 31 -11.86 7.17 -3.69
C PRO A 31 -12.60 7.27 -5.03
N SER A 32 -12.41 8.35 -5.80
CA SER A 32 -13.07 8.50 -7.11
C SER A 32 -12.56 7.46 -8.11
N VAL A 33 -11.26 7.26 -8.18
CA VAL A 33 -10.62 6.28 -9.07
C VAL A 33 -11.05 4.86 -8.71
N ALA A 34 -11.07 4.52 -7.41
CA ALA A 34 -11.57 3.23 -6.97
C ALA A 34 -13.02 2.98 -7.37
N ARG A 35 -13.90 3.98 -7.30
CA ARG A 35 -15.31 3.84 -7.70
C ARG A 35 -15.44 3.56 -9.19
N ASP A 36 -14.67 4.24 -10.04
CA ASP A 36 -14.71 4.02 -11.49
C ASP A 36 -14.18 2.62 -11.85
N ILE A 37 -13.06 2.20 -11.23
CA ILE A 37 -12.53 0.84 -11.41
C ILE A 37 -13.54 -0.21 -10.93
N ALA A 38 -14.07 -0.06 -9.73
CA ALA A 38 -15.01 -1.00 -9.13
C ALA A 38 -16.29 -1.15 -9.97
N ARG A 39 -16.80 -0.06 -10.56
CA ARG A 39 -17.94 -0.10 -11.50
C ARG A 39 -17.63 -1.00 -12.70
N VAL A 40 -16.48 -0.81 -13.33
CA VAL A 40 -16.06 -1.58 -14.51
C VAL A 40 -15.82 -3.05 -14.18
N LEU A 41 -15.27 -3.32 -13.00
CA LEU A 41 -15.01 -4.68 -12.52
C LEU A 41 -16.25 -5.40 -11.97
N GLY A 42 -17.37 -4.71 -11.74
CA GLY A 42 -18.55 -5.30 -11.10
C GLY A 42 -18.42 -5.50 -9.59
N ALA A 43 -17.54 -4.74 -8.93
CA ALA A 43 -17.39 -4.72 -7.47
C ALA A 43 -18.32 -3.65 -6.86
N GLN A 44 -19.59 -3.99 -6.65
CA GLN A 44 -20.63 -3.01 -6.26
C GLN A 44 -21.03 -3.06 -4.79
N GLU A 45 -20.68 -4.13 -4.07
CA GLU A 45 -20.95 -4.26 -2.64
C GLU A 45 -20.11 -3.25 -1.86
N ARG A 46 -20.74 -2.41 -1.03
CA ARG A 46 -20.06 -1.38 -0.26
C ARG A 46 -19.60 -1.92 1.08
N GLY A 47 -18.31 -1.76 1.36
CA GLY A 47 -17.74 -1.89 2.70
C GLY A 47 -17.22 -0.55 3.21
N ASP A 48 -16.76 -0.54 4.45
CA ASP A 48 -16.09 0.63 5.02
C ASP A 48 -14.67 0.76 4.43
N GLY A 49 -14.47 1.77 3.57
CA GLY A 49 -13.20 2.05 2.90
C GLY A 49 -12.83 1.10 1.74
N PHE A 50 -13.77 0.28 1.25
CA PHE A 50 -13.59 -0.58 0.08
C PHE A 50 -14.92 -0.93 -0.63
N LEU A 51 -14.80 -1.51 -1.83
CA LEU A 51 -15.88 -2.06 -2.63
C LEU A 51 -15.55 -3.51 -2.99
N ARG A 52 -16.53 -4.41 -2.99
CA ARG A 52 -16.34 -5.85 -3.26
C ARG A 52 -17.30 -6.36 -4.32
N GLY A 53 -16.86 -7.37 -5.07
CA GLY A 53 -17.72 -8.12 -5.99
C GLY A 53 -16.94 -8.65 -7.18
N ASN A 54 -17.50 -9.63 -7.87
CA ASN A 54 -16.94 -10.24 -9.08
C ASN A 54 -15.47 -10.70 -8.94
N GLY A 55 -15.08 -11.19 -7.75
CA GLY A 55 -13.71 -11.64 -7.48
C GLY A 55 -12.72 -10.53 -7.08
N TYR A 56 -13.17 -9.29 -6.93
CA TYR A 56 -12.32 -8.15 -6.57
C TYR A 56 -12.70 -7.56 -5.21
N VAL A 57 -11.70 -6.99 -4.54
CA VAL A 57 -11.85 -6.05 -3.42
C VAL A 57 -11.09 -4.77 -3.79
N VAL A 58 -11.81 -3.72 -4.17
CA VAL A 58 -11.24 -2.43 -4.58
C VAL A 58 -11.21 -1.49 -3.38
N THR A 59 -10.02 -1.08 -2.98
CA THR A 59 -9.78 -0.08 -1.93
C THR A 59 -8.93 1.07 -2.47
N TRP A 60 -8.67 2.08 -1.66
CA TRP A 60 -8.00 3.29 -2.09
C TRP A 60 -7.13 3.90 -1.01
N ALA A 61 -6.11 4.61 -1.46
CA ALA A 61 -5.41 5.61 -0.68
C ALA A 61 -6.19 6.93 -0.61
N ILE A 62 -5.68 7.89 0.16
CA ILE A 62 -6.14 9.28 0.19
C ILE A 62 -4.89 10.15 0.07
N GLY A 63 -4.28 10.13 -1.12
CA GLY A 63 -2.90 10.61 -1.28
C GLY A 63 -1.91 9.72 -0.51
N HIS A 64 -0.96 10.32 0.19
CA HIS A 64 0.00 9.58 1.02
C HIS A 64 -0.61 9.16 2.36
N LEU A 65 -1.09 7.91 2.44
CA LEU A 65 -1.41 7.27 3.72
C LEU A 65 -0.16 7.00 4.56
N VAL A 66 0.97 6.84 3.89
CA VAL A 66 2.26 6.45 4.46
C VAL A 66 3.35 7.35 3.89
N GLY A 67 4.25 7.81 4.74
CA GLY A 67 5.39 8.65 4.37
C GLY A 67 6.65 8.24 5.11
N LEU A 68 7.76 8.92 4.79
CA LEU A 68 9.00 8.80 5.56
C LEU A 68 8.80 9.41 6.95
N ALA A 69 9.36 8.75 7.95
CA ALA A 69 9.41 9.25 9.32
C ALA A 69 10.01 10.66 9.39
N GLN A 70 9.50 11.47 10.30
CA GLN A 70 10.07 12.74 10.68
C GLN A 70 11.40 12.54 11.43
N PRO A 71 12.28 13.54 11.47
CA PRO A 71 13.59 13.38 12.11
C PRO A 71 13.52 12.85 13.55
N HIS A 72 12.58 13.34 14.36
CA HIS A 72 12.42 12.93 15.76
C HIS A 72 11.88 11.50 15.93
N GLU A 73 11.18 10.98 14.93
CA GLU A 73 10.69 9.59 14.89
C GLU A 73 11.81 8.62 14.50
N ILE A 74 12.82 9.09 13.76
CA ILE A 74 14.03 8.31 13.45
C ILE A 74 14.99 8.33 14.63
N ARG A 75 15.28 9.53 15.16
CA ARG A 75 16.11 9.73 16.35
C ARG A 75 15.54 10.85 17.23
N PRO A 76 15.21 10.58 18.50
CA PRO A 76 14.59 11.59 19.37
C PRO A 76 15.40 12.89 19.54
N ASP A 77 16.74 12.82 19.49
CA ASP A 77 17.62 13.98 19.60
C ASP A 77 17.47 14.97 18.43
N TRP A 78 17.06 14.49 17.25
CA TRP A 78 16.73 15.31 16.09
C TRP A 78 15.41 16.10 16.23
N LYS A 79 14.70 15.97 17.36
CA LYS A 79 13.62 16.91 17.70
C LYS A 79 14.17 18.32 17.92
N ARG A 80 15.32 18.45 18.59
CA ARG A 80 15.96 19.76 18.83
C ARG A 80 16.74 20.20 17.60
N TRP A 81 16.55 21.46 17.20
CA TRP A 81 17.28 22.03 16.08
C TRP A 81 18.63 22.55 16.59
N SER A 82 19.72 21.97 16.09
CA SER A 82 21.08 22.39 16.46
C SER A 82 22.04 22.14 15.31
N ARG A 83 22.95 23.08 15.07
CA ARG A 83 23.99 22.93 14.04
C ARG A 83 24.86 21.71 14.27
N SER A 84 25.11 21.32 15.53
CA SER A 84 25.91 20.14 15.87
C SER A 84 25.25 18.81 15.52
N LEU A 85 23.94 18.82 15.22
CA LEU A 85 23.17 17.65 14.80
C LEU A 85 22.97 17.59 13.28
N LEU A 86 23.49 18.58 12.54
CA LEU A 86 23.41 18.63 11.08
C LEU A 86 24.75 18.17 10.46
N PRO A 87 24.70 17.45 9.32
CA PRO A 87 23.50 16.94 8.66
C PRO A 87 22.90 15.72 9.39
N MET A 88 21.57 15.63 9.41
CA MET A 88 20.82 14.44 9.76
C MET A 88 20.90 13.45 8.60
N LEU A 89 21.59 12.34 8.84
CA LEU A 89 21.78 11.25 7.88
C LEU A 89 21.21 9.96 8.50
N PRO A 90 19.97 9.56 8.15
CA PRO A 90 19.37 8.32 8.64
C PRO A 90 20.16 7.10 8.16
N GLY A 91 20.35 6.11 9.04
CA GLY A 91 20.84 4.78 8.64
C GLY A 91 19.77 3.99 7.89
N ASP A 92 18.52 4.13 8.32
CA ASP A 92 17.33 3.51 7.74
C ASP A 92 16.25 4.55 7.43
N TRP A 93 15.26 4.16 6.62
CA TRP A 93 14.17 5.01 6.16
C TRP A 93 12.82 4.48 6.64
N PRO A 94 12.51 4.57 7.96
CA PRO A 94 11.28 4.03 8.49
C PRO A 94 10.06 4.74 7.90
N LEU A 95 9.02 3.96 7.65
CA LEU A 95 7.74 4.43 7.14
C LEU A 95 6.76 4.66 8.30
N VAL A 96 6.06 5.78 8.26
CA VAL A 96 5.06 6.17 9.25
C VAL A 96 3.72 6.36 8.57
N VAL A 97 2.67 5.82 9.20
CA VAL A 97 1.29 6.00 8.78
C VAL A 97 0.80 7.35 9.27
N SER A 98 0.23 8.16 8.38
CA SER A 98 -0.38 9.44 8.73
C SER A 98 -1.53 9.23 9.74
N GLU A 99 -1.49 9.95 10.86
CA GLU A 99 -2.53 9.86 11.89
C GLU A 99 -3.91 10.27 11.35
N GLN A 100 -3.96 11.28 10.49
CA GLN A 100 -5.19 11.79 9.89
C GLN A 100 -5.89 10.77 9.01
N THR A 101 -5.14 9.84 8.42
CA THR A 101 -5.65 8.84 7.46
C THR A 101 -5.46 7.40 7.93
N ARG A 102 -5.11 7.21 9.21
CA ARG A 102 -4.84 5.89 9.82
C ARG A 102 -6.00 4.92 9.68
N SER A 103 -7.23 5.38 9.87
CA SER A 103 -8.43 4.54 9.73
C SER A 103 -8.53 3.91 8.32
N GLN A 104 -8.27 4.70 7.27
CA GLN A 104 -8.26 4.20 5.91
C GLN A 104 -7.04 3.28 5.65
N PHE A 105 -5.87 3.61 6.20
CA PHE A 105 -4.72 2.70 6.12
C PHE A 105 -5.01 1.34 6.75
N ASP A 106 -5.67 1.29 7.90
CA ASP A 106 -6.03 0.04 8.57
C ASP A 106 -7.02 -0.79 7.72
N VAL A 107 -7.95 -0.14 7.01
CA VAL A 107 -8.79 -0.79 6.00
C VAL A 107 -7.94 -1.37 4.87
N VAL A 108 -7.08 -0.57 4.27
CA VAL A 108 -6.22 -1.00 3.15
C VAL A 108 -5.36 -2.18 3.58
N ARG A 109 -4.69 -2.09 4.74
CA ARG A 109 -3.88 -3.16 5.30
C ARG A 109 -4.69 -4.45 5.43
N ARG A 110 -5.86 -4.39 6.06
CA ARG A 110 -6.75 -5.55 6.22
C ARG A 110 -7.17 -6.16 4.89
N VAL A 111 -7.48 -5.34 3.87
CA VAL A 111 -7.78 -5.82 2.52
C VAL A 111 -6.58 -6.53 1.91
N LEU A 112 -5.41 -5.88 1.90
CA LEU A 112 -4.19 -6.42 1.29
C LEU A 112 -3.72 -7.71 1.96
N THR A 113 -3.82 -7.81 3.29
CA THR A 113 -3.34 -8.96 4.06
C THR A 113 -4.40 -10.04 4.29
N SER A 114 -5.66 -9.82 3.89
CA SER A 114 -6.75 -10.79 4.08
C SER A 114 -6.41 -12.19 3.51
N PRO A 115 -6.63 -13.30 4.23
CA PRO A 115 -6.36 -14.64 3.72
C PRO A 115 -7.12 -15.00 2.43
N ASP A 116 -8.30 -14.38 2.21
CA ASP A 116 -9.10 -14.60 1.00
C ASP A 116 -8.50 -13.93 -0.26
N VAL A 117 -7.54 -13.01 -0.09
CA VAL A 117 -6.87 -12.28 -1.20
C VAL A 117 -5.59 -13.01 -1.59
N GLY A 118 -5.46 -13.37 -2.87
CA GLY A 118 -4.29 -14.08 -3.41
C GLY A 118 -3.28 -13.20 -4.13
N GLY A 119 -3.70 -12.01 -4.55
CA GLY A 119 -2.84 -11.07 -5.28
C GLY A 119 -3.33 -9.63 -5.16
N VAL A 120 -2.44 -8.70 -5.45
CA VAL A 120 -2.70 -7.26 -5.37
C VAL A 120 -2.50 -6.63 -6.75
N VAL A 121 -3.42 -5.75 -7.15
CA VAL A 121 -3.30 -4.90 -8.33
C VAL A 121 -3.00 -3.48 -7.87
N CYS A 122 -1.83 -2.98 -8.24
CA CYS A 122 -1.48 -1.57 -8.12
C CYS A 122 -2.22 -0.78 -9.20
N ALA A 123 -3.16 0.07 -8.79
CA ALA A 123 -4.00 0.89 -9.64
C ALA A 123 -3.90 2.39 -9.29
N THR A 124 -2.76 2.82 -8.74
CA THR A 124 -2.39 4.23 -8.59
C THR A 124 -2.02 4.85 -9.94
N ASP A 125 -1.88 6.17 -10.01
CA ASP A 125 -1.60 6.87 -11.27
C ASP A 125 -0.34 6.34 -11.96
N ALA A 126 -0.35 6.33 -13.31
CA ALA A 126 0.74 5.83 -14.13
C ALA A 126 1.95 6.78 -14.12
N GLY A 127 2.76 6.73 -13.06
CA GLY A 127 3.93 7.58 -12.89
C GLY A 127 4.72 7.26 -11.62
N ARG A 128 5.81 8.02 -11.40
CA ARG A 128 6.68 7.87 -10.22
C ARG A 128 5.90 8.02 -8.91
N GLU A 129 5.01 9.00 -8.85
CA GLU A 129 4.25 9.29 -7.63
C GLU A 129 3.30 8.13 -7.27
N GLY A 130 2.58 7.61 -8.26
CA GLY A 130 1.72 6.45 -8.06
C GLY A 130 2.50 5.21 -7.61
N GLU A 131 3.71 4.98 -8.15
CA GLU A 131 4.58 3.91 -7.63
C GLU A 131 4.98 4.16 -6.18
N LEU A 132 5.38 5.38 -5.82
CA LEU A 132 5.79 5.74 -4.46
C LEU A 132 4.66 5.47 -3.45
N ILE A 133 3.47 6.01 -3.74
CA ILE A 133 2.27 5.85 -2.90
C ILE A 133 1.97 4.36 -2.69
N PHE A 134 1.90 3.58 -3.78
CA PHE A 134 1.59 2.15 -3.68
C PHE A 134 2.65 1.41 -2.85
N ARG A 135 3.94 1.63 -3.14
CA ARG A 135 5.02 0.87 -2.52
C ARG A 135 5.15 1.16 -1.03
N TYR A 136 5.01 2.42 -0.61
CA TYR A 136 5.00 2.77 0.82
C TYR A 136 3.82 2.14 1.56
N ILE A 137 2.62 2.18 0.98
CA ILE A 137 1.45 1.52 1.58
C ILE A 137 1.65 0.01 1.67
N TYR A 138 2.11 -0.62 0.59
CA TYR A 138 2.30 -2.06 0.50
C TYR A 138 3.37 -2.57 1.50
N GLU A 139 4.46 -1.82 1.63
CA GLU A 139 5.54 -2.10 2.59
C GLU A 139 5.04 -1.96 4.04
N ALA A 140 4.44 -0.82 4.38
CA ALA A 140 3.93 -0.57 5.73
C ALA A 140 2.77 -1.49 6.12
N ALA A 141 1.97 -1.95 5.15
CA ALA A 141 0.94 -2.96 5.39
C ALA A 141 1.52 -4.34 5.74
N GLY A 142 2.80 -4.58 5.45
CA GLY A 142 3.45 -5.87 5.63
C GLY A 142 2.98 -6.93 4.63
N CYS A 143 2.42 -6.52 3.49
CA CYS A 143 1.95 -7.45 2.47
C CYS A 143 3.14 -8.08 1.72
N ARG A 144 3.00 -9.34 1.31
CA ARG A 144 4.01 -10.11 0.55
C ARG A 144 3.43 -10.85 -0.65
N LYS A 145 2.16 -10.58 -0.98
CA LYS A 145 1.44 -11.25 -2.06
C LYS A 145 1.87 -10.74 -3.43
N PRO A 146 1.82 -11.57 -4.49
CA PRO A 146 2.16 -11.13 -5.84
C PRO A 146 1.44 -9.85 -6.24
N VAL A 147 2.19 -8.92 -6.85
CA VAL A 147 1.69 -7.64 -7.32
C VAL A 147 1.62 -7.62 -8.83
N ARG A 148 0.49 -7.20 -9.38
CA ARG A 148 0.32 -6.82 -10.79
C ARG A 148 0.10 -5.32 -10.90
N ARG A 149 0.51 -4.72 -12.00
CA ARG A 149 0.41 -3.28 -12.24
C ARG A 149 -0.60 -2.98 -13.33
N LEU A 150 -1.61 -2.16 -13.01
CA LEU A 150 -2.51 -1.54 -13.96
C LEU A 150 -1.91 -0.23 -14.45
N TRP A 151 -1.43 -0.17 -15.69
CA TRP A 151 -0.79 1.03 -16.24
C TRP A 151 -1.71 1.73 -17.24
N VAL A 152 -2.57 2.62 -16.74
CA VAL A 152 -3.54 3.38 -17.56
C VAL A 152 -3.41 4.88 -17.30
N SER A 153 -3.51 5.68 -18.36
CA SER A 153 -3.54 7.16 -18.30
C SER A 153 -4.95 7.75 -18.43
N SER A 154 -5.96 6.90 -18.64
CA SER A 154 -7.37 7.27 -18.81
C SER A 154 -8.24 6.36 -17.95
N LEU A 155 -9.27 6.93 -17.34
CA LEU A 155 -10.27 6.23 -16.53
C LEU A 155 -11.57 5.94 -17.30
N THR A 156 -11.51 5.98 -18.64
CA THR A 156 -12.63 5.49 -19.45
C THR A 156 -12.84 4.00 -19.22
N GLU A 157 -14.09 3.54 -19.30
CA GLU A 157 -14.42 2.12 -19.11
C GLU A 157 -13.59 1.20 -20.02
N ARG A 158 -13.42 1.58 -21.30
CA ARG A 158 -12.58 0.85 -22.25
C ARG A 158 -11.13 0.76 -21.78
N ALA A 159 -10.51 1.87 -21.38
CA ALA A 159 -9.12 1.88 -20.93
C ALA A 159 -8.92 1.00 -19.69
N ILE A 160 -9.85 1.04 -18.73
CA ILE A 160 -9.80 0.18 -17.54
C ILE A 160 -9.93 -1.30 -17.95
N ARG A 161 -10.94 -1.67 -18.75
CA ARG A 161 -11.12 -3.05 -19.21
C ARG A 161 -9.89 -3.56 -19.96
N ASP A 162 -9.33 -2.76 -20.86
CA ASP A 162 -8.17 -3.13 -21.67
C ASP A 162 -6.92 -3.27 -20.79
N GLY A 163 -6.72 -2.33 -19.86
CA GLY A 163 -5.62 -2.37 -18.89
C GLY A 163 -5.67 -3.59 -17.97
N PHE A 164 -6.85 -4.01 -17.51
CA PHE A 164 -6.99 -5.23 -16.69
C PHE A 164 -6.69 -6.52 -17.49
N ARG A 165 -6.90 -6.53 -18.81
CA ARG A 165 -6.47 -7.67 -19.66
C ARG A 165 -4.97 -7.69 -19.91
N GLN A 166 -4.29 -6.57 -19.70
CA GLN A 166 -2.87 -6.37 -19.99
C GLN A 166 -2.08 -5.97 -18.74
N LEU A 167 -2.52 -6.42 -17.55
CA LEU A 167 -1.79 -6.19 -16.31
C LEU A 167 -0.35 -6.66 -16.47
N LYS A 168 0.60 -5.88 -15.97
CA LYS A 168 2.01 -6.24 -15.98
C LYS A 168 2.46 -6.79 -14.65
N GLU A 169 3.59 -7.50 -14.61
CA GLU A 169 4.17 -7.91 -13.34
C GLU A 169 4.67 -6.68 -12.58
N GLY A 170 4.44 -6.62 -11.26
CA GLY A 170 4.88 -5.49 -10.44
C GLY A 170 6.39 -5.24 -10.54
N ARG A 171 7.18 -6.31 -10.70
CA ARG A 171 8.64 -6.25 -10.84
C ARG A 171 9.13 -5.47 -12.06
N GLU A 172 8.30 -5.36 -13.11
CA GLU A 172 8.64 -4.56 -14.29
C GLU A 172 8.77 -3.07 -13.97
N TYR A 173 8.23 -2.64 -12.82
CA TYR A 173 8.23 -1.25 -12.37
C TYR A 173 9.17 -1.00 -11.18
N ASP A 174 9.98 -1.97 -10.77
CA ASP A 174 10.85 -1.82 -9.59
C ASP A 174 11.92 -0.71 -9.78
N SER A 175 12.44 -0.53 -10.99
CA SER A 175 13.35 0.59 -11.30
C SER A 175 12.65 1.96 -11.16
N LEU A 176 11.38 2.05 -11.57
CA LEU A 176 10.59 3.27 -11.45
C LEU A 176 10.28 3.57 -9.98
N ALA A 177 9.89 2.55 -9.21
CA ALA A 177 9.69 2.65 -7.77
C ALA A 177 10.97 3.07 -7.05
N SER A 178 12.12 2.47 -7.40
CA SER A 178 13.42 2.81 -6.83
C SER A 178 13.80 4.27 -7.11
N ALA A 179 13.55 4.75 -8.33
CA ALA A 179 13.77 6.15 -8.68
C ALA A 179 12.84 7.11 -7.90
N ALA A 180 11.58 6.73 -7.68
CA ALA A 180 10.62 7.52 -6.90
C ALA A 180 11.01 7.58 -5.42
N MET A 181 11.37 6.45 -4.82
CA MET A 181 11.87 6.38 -3.44
C MET A 181 13.19 7.15 -3.27
N GLY A 182 14.12 7.02 -4.22
CA GLY A 182 15.37 7.76 -4.22
C GLY A 182 15.15 9.26 -4.23
N ARG A 183 14.21 9.75 -5.05
CA ARG A 183 13.79 11.15 -5.04
C ARG A 183 13.18 11.56 -3.69
N SER A 184 12.23 10.77 -3.17
CA SER A 184 11.58 11.06 -1.88
C SER A 184 12.59 11.19 -0.73
N ARG A 185 13.59 10.31 -0.69
CA ARG A 185 14.68 10.36 0.28
C ARG A 185 15.61 11.55 0.06
N ALA A 186 15.94 11.88 -1.19
CA ALA A 186 16.73 13.07 -1.51
C ALA A 186 16.03 14.36 -1.09
N ASP A 187 14.73 14.48 -1.37
CA ASP A 187 13.90 15.61 -0.96
C ASP A 187 13.85 15.73 0.57
N TRP A 188 13.75 14.60 1.29
CA TRP A 188 13.84 14.57 2.75
C TRP A 188 15.22 15.04 3.25
N LEU A 189 16.31 14.50 2.70
CA LEU A 189 17.68 14.86 3.12
C LEU A 189 17.95 16.35 2.89
N VAL A 190 17.69 16.83 1.68
CA VAL A 190 17.98 18.21 1.30
C VAL A 190 17.03 19.16 2.03
N GLY A 191 15.74 18.88 2.02
CA GLY A 191 14.73 19.73 2.66
C GLY A 191 14.94 19.83 4.17
N MET A 192 15.02 18.70 4.88
CA MET A 192 15.15 18.72 6.34
C MET A 192 16.46 19.36 6.79
N ASN A 193 17.57 19.10 6.11
CA ASN A 193 18.86 19.66 6.51
C ASN A 193 19.01 21.14 6.14
N LEU A 194 18.71 21.52 4.91
CA LEU A 194 18.91 22.91 4.46
C LEU A 194 17.91 23.86 5.10
N SER A 195 16.63 23.48 5.23
CA SER A 195 15.65 24.33 5.91
C SER A 195 16.06 24.58 7.36
N ARG A 196 16.48 23.53 8.10
CA ARG A 196 16.95 23.69 9.49
C ARG A 196 18.22 24.53 9.59
N LEU A 197 19.21 24.28 8.72
CA LEU A 197 20.45 25.06 8.68
C LEU A 197 20.17 26.54 8.43
N TYR A 198 19.33 26.84 7.45
CA TYR A 198 19.01 28.22 7.08
C TYR A 198 18.24 28.95 8.17
N THR A 199 17.26 28.30 8.81
CA THR A 199 16.53 28.85 9.97
C THR A 199 17.48 29.15 11.14
N LEU A 200 18.40 28.23 11.47
CA LEU A 200 19.40 28.43 12.52
C LEU A 200 20.41 29.54 12.18
N ALA A 201 20.70 29.76 10.90
CA ALA A 201 21.57 30.82 10.40
C ALA A 201 20.99 32.22 10.54
N HIS A 202 19.68 32.38 10.40
CA HIS A 202 19.03 33.69 10.32
C HIS A 202 18.13 34.00 11.53
N GLY A 203 18.38 33.37 12.67
CA GLY A 203 17.82 33.78 13.95
C GLY A 203 16.37 33.36 14.22
N GLY A 204 15.81 32.43 13.44
CA GLY A 204 14.56 31.77 13.81
C GLY A 204 14.81 30.91 15.05
N GLN A 205 14.37 31.36 16.23
CA GLN A 205 14.30 30.49 17.39
C GLN A 205 13.54 29.22 16.98
N GLY A 206 14.17 28.07 17.17
CA GLY A 206 13.71 26.76 16.68
C GLY A 206 12.50 26.22 17.43
N GLU A 207 11.43 27.00 17.51
CA GLU A 207 10.09 26.58 17.88
C GLU A 207 9.16 26.92 16.72
N MET A 208 8.63 25.90 16.06
CA MET A 208 7.41 26.04 15.26
C MET A 208 6.28 25.40 16.07
N LEU A 209 5.19 26.16 16.17
CA LEU A 209 3.86 25.82 16.71
C LEU A 209 3.43 24.38 16.45
#